data_AF-A0A9E5Y5Z8-F1
#
_entry.id   AF-A0A9E5Y5Z8-F1
#
_cell.length_a   1.000
_cell.length_b   1.000
_cell.length_c   1.000
_cell.angle_alpha   90.00
_cell.angle_beta   90.00
_cell.angle_gamma   90.00
#
_symmetry.space_group_name_H-M   'P 1'
#
loop_
_entity.id
_entity.type
_entity.pdbx_description
1 polymer ?
#
loop_
_entity_poly.entity_id
_entity_poly.type
_entity_poly.pdbx_seq_one_letter_code
_entity_poly.pdbx_strand_id
1 'polypeptide(L)'
;DHRITTGRHRFEILQTEAVSERIKAVTYKIGIYAGSEPVSDIQTVTFDSVSQEMADRKKEIILTLKNMVFSNTGKYRLVFRDANTDIDEQFIPVRIDRAFTSDF
;
A
#
# COMPACT_ATOMS: atom_id res chain seq x y z
N ASP A 1 12.64 7.41 0.05
CA ASP A 1 12.42 6.78 1.36
C ASP A 1 11.03 7.20 1.81
N HIS A 2 10.08 6.26 1.96
CA HIS A 2 8.70 6.58 2.37
C HIS A 2 8.61 6.39 3.89
N ARG A 3 8.53 7.52 4.63
CA ARG A 3 8.44 7.54 6.09
C ARG A 3 6.99 7.72 6.54
N ILE A 4 6.51 6.82 7.40
CA ILE A 4 5.16 6.87 7.99
C ILE A 4 5.30 7.18 9.48
N THR A 5 4.77 8.33 9.92
CA THR A 5 4.77 8.77 11.33
C THR A 5 3.37 8.69 11.97
N THR A 6 2.31 8.70 11.16
CA THR A 6 0.92 8.73 11.59
C THR A 6 0.25 7.36 11.50
N GLY A 7 -0.75 7.11 12.36
CA GLY A 7 -1.52 5.85 12.34
C GLY A 7 -2.38 5.68 11.09
N ARG A 8 -2.76 6.76 10.42
CA ARG A 8 -3.38 6.75 9.08
C ARG A 8 -2.46 7.47 8.11
N HIS A 9 -2.17 6.82 6.99
CA HIS A 9 -1.40 7.41 5.92
C HIS A 9 -2.14 7.25 4.60
N ARG A 10 -2.25 8.36 3.86
CA ARG A 10 -2.83 8.35 2.52
C ARG A 10 -1.73 8.03 1.53
N PHE A 11 -1.93 6.99 0.74
CA PHE A 11 -1.09 6.65 -0.39
C PHE A 11 -1.81 7.02 -1.67
N GLU A 12 -1.09 7.70 -2.57
CA GLU A 12 -1.53 7.89 -3.94
C GLU A 12 -0.93 6.77 -4.77
N ILE A 13 -1.78 5.91 -5.31
CA ILE A 13 -1.39 4.83 -6.19
C ILE A 13 -1.70 5.25 -7.61
N LEU A 14 -0.65 5.33 -8.43
CA LEU A 14 -0.79 5.55 -9.85
C LEU A 14 -0.86 4.20 -10.55
N GLN A 15 -1.95 3.97 -11.28
CA GLN A 15 -2.00 2.87 -12.23
C GLN A 15 -0.98 3.17 -13.33
N THR A 16 0.12 2.44 -13.37
CA THR A 16 1.16 2.64 -14.41
C THR A 16 0.63 2.22 -15.78
N GLU A 17 -0.18 1.16 -15.85
CA GLU A 17 -0.63 0.54 -17.12
C GLU A 17 -2.14 0.67 -17.37
N ALA A 18 -2.53 1.31 -18.48
CA ALA A 18 -3.94 1.67 -18.74
C ALA A 18 -4.73 0.41 -19.06
N VAL A 19 -5.97 0.33 -18.57
CA VAL A 19 -6.85 -0.77 -18.96
C VAL A 19 -7.07 -0.68 -20.47
N SER A 20 -6.87 -1.79 -21.16
CA SER A 20 -6.90 -1.92 -22.62
C SER A 20 -7.27 -3.36 -22.96
N GLU A 21 -7.48 -3.70 -24.24
CA GLU A 21 -7.80 -5.10 -24.61
C GLU A 21 -6.78 -6.13 -24.11
N ARG A 22 -5.52 -5.72 -23.91
CA ARG A 22 -4.46 -6.56 -23.32
C ARG A 22 -4.36 -6.45 -21.79
N ILE A 23 -4.77 -5.33 -21.21
CA ILE A 23 -4.63 -5.04 -19.77
C ILE A 23 -6.04 -4.97 -19.19
N LYS A 24 -6.49 -6.03 -18.53
CA LYS A 24 -7.83 -6.05 -17.92
C LYS A 24 -7.87 -5.23 -16.65
N ALA A 25 -9.07 -4.81 -16.27
CA ALA A 25 -9.31 -4.25 -14.95
C ALA A 25 -8.80 -5.24 -13.88
N VAL A 26 -7.94 -4.74 -13.00
CA VAL A 26 -7.28 -5.54 -11.97
C VAL A 26 -7.64 -4.97 -10.61
N THR A 27 -7.83 -5.85 -9.63
CA THR A 27 -8.18 -5.44 -8.28
C THR A 27 -7.01 -5.75 -7.39
N TYR A 28 -6.41 -4.75 -6.75
CA TYR A 28 -5.28 -4.94 -5.84
C TYR A 28 -5.70 -4.79 -4.39
N LYS A 29 -5.29 -5.75 -3.57
CA LYS A 29 -5.24 -5.69 -2.11
C LYS A 29 -3.91 -5.09 -1.69
N ILE A 30 -3.95 -3.92 -1.10
CA ILE A 30 -2.78 -3.13 -0.72
C ILE A 30 -2.71 -3.08 0.80
N GLY A 31 -1.59 -3.52 1.36
CA GLY A 31 -1.39 -3.54 2.82
C GLY A 31 0.08 -3.49 3.19
N ILE A 32 0.37 -3.10 4.43
CA ILE A 32 1.71 -3.05 5.00
C ILE A 32 1.94 -4.28 5.86
N TYR A 33 3.02 -4.98 5.55
CA TYR A 33 3.43 -6.20 6.22
C TYR A 33 4.79 -6.01 6.91
N ALA A 34 4.90 -6.53 8.13
CA ALA A 34 6.16 -6.70 8.84
C ALA A 34 6.57 -8.18 8.72
N GLY A 35 7.46 -8.48 7.77
CA GLY A 35 7.77 -9.87 7.43
C GLY A 35 6.58 -10.58 6.80
N SER A 36 5.91 -11.45 7.56
CA SER A 36 4.72 -12.20 7.13
C SER A 36 3.42 -11.70 7.78
N GLU A 37 3.50 -10.77 8.73
CA GLU A 37 2.34 -10.31 9.50
C GLU A 37 1.83 -8.96 8.98
N PRO A 38 0.52 -8.82 8.67
CA PRO A 38 -0.05 -7.54 8.28
C PRO A 38 -0.14 -6.60 9.50
N VAL A 39 0.58 -5.49 9.43
CA VAL A 39 0.63 -4.45 10.46
C VAL A 39 -0.23 -3.23 10.13
N SER A 40 -0.92 -3.25 8.98
CA SER A 40 -1.98 -2.31 8.62
C SER A 40 -3.26 -3.03 8.24
N ASP A 41 -4.31 -2.25 8.02
CA ASP A 41 -5.48 -2.68 7.26
C ASP A 41 -5.12 -2.93 5.77
N ILE A 42 -5.94 -3.73 5.09
CA ILE A 42 -5.74 -4.12 3.69
C ILE A 42 -6.81 -3.43 2.86
N GLN A 43 -6.40 -2.43 2.10
CA GLN A 43 -7.31 -1.69 1.23
C GLN A 43 -7.42 -2.40 -0.11
N THR A 44 -8.65 -2.66 -0.56
CA THR A 44 -8.90 -3.25 -1.88
C THR A 44 -9.25 -2.13 -2.86
N VAL A 45 -8.48 -2.01 -3.95
CA VAL A 45 -8.68 -1.01 -5.00
C VAL A 45 -8.85 -1.69 -6.33
N THR A 46 -9.91 -1.35 -7.04
CA THR A 46 -10.11 -1.75 -8.42
C THR A 46 -9.55 -0.66 -9.35
N PHE A 47 -8.69 -1.10 -10.26
CA PHE A 47 -8.05 -0.33 -11.30
C PHE A 47 -8.68 -0.71 -12.64
N ASP A 48 -9.84 -0.10 -12.91
CA ASP A 48 -10.63 -0.29 -14.13
C ASP A 48 -10.50 0.89 -15.13
N SER A 49 -9.67 1.89 -14.81
CA SER A 49 -9.53 3.10 -15.64
C SER A 49 -8.95 2.78 -17.02
N VAL A 50 -9.80 2.95 -18.04
CA VAL A 50 -9.46 2.91 -19.49
C VAL A 50 -8.90 4.24 -20.00
N SER A 51 -9.02 5.30 -19.21
CA SER A 51 -8.54 6.64 -19.53
C SER A 51 -7.02 6.64 -19.69
N GLN A 52 -6.52 7.33 -20.72
CA GLN A 52 -5.08 7.55 -20.92
C GLN A 52 -4.54 8.67 -20.03
N GLU A 53 -5.41 9.48 -19.44
CA GLU A 53 -5.04 10.59 -18.58
C GLU A 53 -4.48 10.10 -17.25
N MET A 54 -3.25 10.51 -16.93
CA MET A 54 -2.59 10.16 -15.68
C MET A 54 -3.37 10.59 -14.43
N ALA A 55 -4.14 11.69 -14.51
CA ALA A 55 -4.95 12.19 -13.40
C ALA A 55 -6.09 11.22 -13.04
N ASP A 56 -6.78 10.70 -14.06
CA ASP A 56 -7.82 9.65 -13.93
C ASP A 56 -7.21 8.30 -13.52
N ARG A 57 -5.89 8.19 -13.76
CA ARG A 57 -4.92 7.14 -13.42
C ARG A 57 -4.70 6.91 -11.92
N LYS A 58 -5.03 7.91 -11.12
CA LYS A 58 -4.66 7.99 -9.70
C LYS A 58 -5.80 7.51 -8.81
N LYS A 59 -5.48 6.56 -7.94
CA LYS A 59 -6.36 6.14 -6.85
C LYS A 59 -5.72 6.53 -5.53
N GLU A 60 -6.47 7.26 -4.71
CA GLU A 60 -6.08 7.45 -3.31
C GLU A 60 -6.55 6.28 -2.46
N ILE A 61 -5.68 5.80 -1.58
CA ILE A 61 -6.05 4.87 -0.52
C ILE A 61 -5.58 5.41 0.81
N ILE A 62 -6.30 5.06 1.87
CA ILE A 62 -5.91 5.38 3.23
C ILE A 62 -5.60 4.07 3.94
N LEU A 63 -4.32 3.82 4.19
CA LEU A 63 -3.90 2.67 5.00
C LEU A 63 -3.85 3.10 6.46
N THR A 64 -4.54 2.33 7.30
CA THR A 64 -4.51 2.52 8.75
C THR A 64 -3.56 1.48 9.36
N LEU A 65 -2.45 1.93 9.93
CA LEU A 65 -1.56 1.12 10.74
C LEU A 65 -2.30 0.65 12.00
N LYS A 66 -2.07 -0.61 12.38
CA LYS A 66 -2.60 -1.16 13.63
C LYS A 66 -2.05 -0.38 14.81
N ASN A 67 -2.83 -0.31 15.89
CA ASN A 67 -2.38 0.32 17.12
C ASN A 67 -1.44 -0.60 17.91
N MET A 68 -0.25 -0.85 17.35
CA MET A 68 0.80 -1.67 17.94
C MET A 68 2.11 -0.91 18.05
N VAL A 69 3.06 -1.48 18.78
CA VAL A 69 4.42 -0.95 18.88
C VAL A 69 5.18 -1.34 17.62
N PHE A 70 5.57 -0.33 16.84
CA PHE A 70 6.39 -0.52 15.66
C PHE A 70 7.85 -0.36 16.05
N SER A 71 8.67 -1.36 15.77
CA SER A 71 10.12 -1.26 15.93
C SER A 71 10.71 -0.39 14.82
N ASN A 72 11.59 0.56 15.16
CA ASN A 72 12.32 1.36 14.17
C ASN A 72 13.28 0.48 13.31
N THR A 73 13.79 -0.61 13.89
CA THR A 73 14.55 -1.65 13.17
C THR A 73 13.66 -2.60 12.36
N GLY A 74 12.34 -2.45 12.44
CA GLY A 74 11.39 -3.30 11.72
C GLY A 74 11.47 -3.08 10.22
N LYS A 75 11.53 -4.17 9.45
CA LYS A 75 11.47 -4.13 7.98
C LYS A 75 10.02 -4.21 7.54
N TYR A 76 9.43 -3.06 7.21
CA TYR A 76 8.06 -2.98 6.71
C TYR A 76 8.06 -2.92 5.19
N ARG A 77 7.08 -3.59 4.58
CA ARG A 77 6.90 -3.62 3.14
C ARG A 77 5.43 -3.41 2.81
N LEU A 78 5.15 -2.45 1.96
CA LEU A 78 3.84 -2.27 1.36
C LEU A 78 3.73 -3.25 0.20
N VAL A 79 2.77 -4.16 0.27
CA VAL A 79 2.57 -5.25 -0.69
C VAL A 79 1.31 -4.98 -1.47
N PHE A 80 1.41 -5.12 -2.79
CA PHE A 80 0.30 -5.11 -3.74
C PHE A 80 0.04 -6.55 -4.12
N ARG A 81 -1.10 -7.07 -3.69
CA ARG A 81 -1.53 -8.42 -4.00
C ARG A 81 -2.74 -8.36 -4.92
N ASP A 82 -2.74 -9.08 -6.03
CA ASP A 82 -3.93 -9.17 -6.87
C ASP A 82 -5.05 -9.90 -6.11
N ALA A 83 -6.24 -9.33 -6.09
CA ALA A 83 -7.38 -9.85 -5.37
C ALA A 83 -7.99 -11.08 -6.04
N ASN A 84 -7.74 -11.27 -7.34
CA ASN A 84 -8.30 -12.35 -8.13
C ASN A 84 -7.47 -13.63 -8.00
N THR A 85 -6.15 -13.49 -8.01
CA THR A 85 -5.17 -14.58 -7.99
C THR A 85 -4.49 -14.75 -6.62
N ASP A 86 -4.62 -13.77 -5.74
CA ASP A 86 -3.93 -13.67 -4.44
C ASP A 86 -2.39 -13.68 -4.55
N ILE A 87 -1.86 -13.28 -5.71
CA ILE A 87 -0.41 -13.22 -5.99
C ILE A 87 0.13 -11.84 -5.62
N ASP A 88 1.28 -11.80 -4.94
CA ASP A 88 2.01 -10.57 -4.67
C ASP A 88 2.65 -10.05 -5.98
N GLU A 89 2.07 -9.03 -6.60
CA GLU A 89 2.57 -8.42 -7.84
C GLU A 89 3.71 -7.44 -7.58
N GLN A 90 3.64 -6.70 -6.47
CA GLN A 90 4.66 -5.70 -6.14
C GLN A 90 4.86 -5.57 -4.64
N PHE A 91 6.07 -5.22 -4.22
CA PHE A 91 6.37 -4.81 -2.86
C PHE A 91 7.28 -3.58 -2.84
N ILE A 92 7.01 -2.68 -1.90
CA ILE A 92 7.76 -1.45 -1.70
C ILE A 92 8.24 -1.41 -0.24
N PRO A 93 9.55 -1.34 0.03
CA PRO A 93 10.04 -1.17 1.39
C PRO A 93 9.61 0.20 1.93
N VAL A 94 8.97 0.19 3.10
CA VAL A 94 8.53 1.40 3.81
C VAL A 94 9.16 1.45 5.19
N ARG A 95 9.43 2.65 5.69
CA ARG A 95 9.92 2.84 7.06
C ARG A 95 8.83 3.45 7.90
N ILE A 96 8.43 2.73 8.95
CA ILE A 96 7.50 3.25 9.95
C ILE A 96 8.35 3.80 11.08
N ASP A 97 8.40 5.12 11.16
CA ASP A 97 9.08 5.83 12.23
C ASP A 97 8.01 6.36 13.19
N ARG A 98 7.39 5.44 13.92
CA ARG A 98 6.69 5.77 15.15
C ARG A 98 7.76 5.82 16.23
N ALA A 99 8.35 6.99 16.40
CA ALA A 99 9.14 7.24 17.59
C ALA A 99 8.24 6.99 18.80
N PHE A 100 8.49 5.92 19.54
CA PHE A 100 8.26 5.95 20.96
C PHE A 100 9.12 7.12 21.44
N THR A 101 8.53 8.26 21.74
CA THR A 101 9.16 9.21 22.65
C THR A 101 9.14 8.52 24.02
N SER A 102 10.00 7.52 24.21
CA SER A 102 10.48 7.16 25.54
C SER A 102 11.45 8.27 25.92
N ASP A 103 10.86 9.39 26.35
CA ASP A 103 11.50 10.25 27.32
C ASP A 103 11.46 9.45 28.63
N PHE A 104 12.57 8.77 28.94
CA PHE A 104 12.80 8.05 30.18
C PHE A 104 13.74 8.90 31.04
#